data_AF-A0A3A0DMQ4-F1
#
_entry.id   AF-A0A3A0DMQ4-F1
#
_cell.length_a   1.000
_cell.length_b   1.000
_cell.length_c   1.000
_cell.angle_alpha   90.00
_cell.angle_beta   90.00
_cell.angle_gamma   90.00
#
_symmetry.space_group_name_H-M   'P 1'
#
loop_
_entity.id
_entity.type
_entity.pdbx_description
1 polymer ?
#
loop_
_entity_poly.entity_id
_entity_poly.type
_entity_poly.pdbx_seq_one_letter_code
_entity_poly.pdbx_strand_id
1 'polypeptide(L)'
;MQFIYSPNYLVDIGGHVFPIAKYRMIYERLREEFHVPASQFENPIAATREQLLRIHTPAYLADLEQLNHTSRTAYSELPLTHEIIAMSTLAAGGSRRRDS
;
A
#
# COMPACT_ATOMS: atom_id res chain seq x y z
N MET A 1 -20.27 2.58 -7.65
CA MET A 1 -18.80 2.42 -7.74
C MET A 1 -18.28 2.43 -6.33
N GLN A 2 -17.40 1.48 -5.96
CA GLN A 2 -16.75 1.48 -4.65
C GLN A 2 -15.34 2.04 -4.77
N PHE A 3 -14.88 2.73 -3.73
CA PHE A 3 -13.54 3.29 -3.60
C PHE A 3 -12.79 2.53 -2.51
N ILE A 4 -11.52 2.18 -2.78
CA ILE A 4 -10.66 1.56 -1.78
C ILE A 4 -9.69 2.61 -1.24
N TYR A 5 -9.74 2.87 0.06
CA TYR A 5 -8.89 3.86 0.71
C TYR A 5 -8.55 3.45 2.14
N SER A 6 -7.31 3.74 2.54
CA SER A 6 -6.86 3.62 3.93
C SER A 6 -6.00 4.82 4.31
N PRO A 7 -6.16 5.39 5.52
CA PRO A 7 -5.20 6.38 6.03
C PRO A 7 -3.79 5.78 6.18
N ASN A 8 -3.67 4.45 6.26
CA ASN A 8 -2.40 3.72 6.34
C ASN A 8 -1.57 3.77 5.03
N TYR A 9 -2.07 4.43 4.00
CA TYR A 9 -1.27 4.78 2.82
C TYR A 9 -0.33 5.97 3.07
N LEU A 10 -0.51 6.70 4.17
CA LEU A 10 0.37 7.77 4.60
C LEU A 10 1.35 7.22 5.63
N VAL A 11 2.59 7.02 5.21
CA VAL A 11 3.72 6.57 6.04
C VAL A 11 4.91 7.50 5.86
N ASP A 12 5.87 7.49 6.78
CA ASP A 12 7.11 8.25 6.58
C ASP A 12 7.94 7.59 5.46
N ILE A 13 8.12 8.31 4.37
CA ILE A 13 8.94 7.89 3.21
C ILE A 13 10.31 8.58 3.19
N GLY A 14 10.68 9.27 4.27
CA GLY A 14 11.88 10.09 4.35
C GLY A 14 11.83 11.27 3.39
N GLY A 15 13.00 11.65 2.86
CA GLY A 15 13.14 12.76 1.90
C GLY A 15 12.64 12.47 0.47
N HIS A 16 11.92 11.37 0.26
CA HIS A 16 11.47 10.97 -1.07
C HIS A 16 10.38 11.91 -1.61
N VAL A 17 10.46 12.30 -2.89
CA VAL A 17 9.57 13.31 -3.50
C VAL A 17 8.18 12.80 -3.89
N PHE A 18 7.91 11.51 -3.69
CA PHE A 18 6.64 10.90 -4.07
C PHE A 18 5.49 11.42 -3.18
N PRO A 19 4.46 12.07 -3.75
CA PRO A 19 3.48 12.80 -2.96
C PRO A 19 2.38 11.90 -2.39
N ILE A 20 2.69 11.05 -1.40
CA ILE A 20 1.71 10.16 -0.74
C ILE A 20 0.54 10.90 -0.10
N ALA A 21 0.72 12.18 0.27
CA ALA A 21 -0.34 13.04 0.79
C ALA A 21 -1.52 13.16 -0.18
N LYS A 22 -1.29 12.97 -1.49
CA LYS A 22 -2.36 13.00 -2.51
C LYS A 22 -3.46 11.98 -2.22
N TYR A 23 -3.14 10.83 -1.60
CA TYR A 23 -4.14 9.81 -1.32
C TYR A 23 -5.20 10.31 -0.34
N ARG A 24 -4.78 10.99 0.73
CA ARG A 24 -5.70 11.63 1.67
C ARG A 24 -6.48 12.77 1.00
N MET A 25 -5.79 13.63 0.25
CA MET A 25 -6.43 14.77 -0.42
C MET A 25 -7.50 14.33 -1.43
N ILE A 26 -7.24 13.26 -2.19
CA ILE A 26 -8.24 12.69 -3.12
C ILE A 26 -9.43 12.13 -2.35
N TYR A 27 -9.20 11.40 -1.25
CA TYR A 27 -10.28 10.90 -0.40
C TYR A 27 -11.15 12.03 0.18
N GLU A 28 -10.52 13.07 0.73
CA GLU A 28 -11.21 14.25 1.29
C GLU A 28 -12.03 14.95 0.20
N ARG A 29 -11.43 15.23 -0.95
CA ARG A 29 -12.10 15.92 -2.07
C ARG A 29 -13.26 15.11 -2.66
N LEU A 30 -13.14 13.79 -2.74
CA LEU A 30 -14.25 12.92 -3.16
C LEU A 30 -15.44 13.01 -2.19
N ARG A 31 -15.19 13.12 -0.89
CA ARG A 31 -16.25 13.23 0.13
C ARG A 31 -16.86 14.63 0.19
N GLU A 32 -16.03 15.66 0.16
CA GLU A 32 -16.43 17.03 0.43
C GLU A 32 -17.01 17.73 -0.80
N GLU A 33 -16.38 17.55 -1.97
CA GLU A 33 -16.76 18.26 -3.19
C GLU A 33 -17.62 17.41 -4.13
N PHE A 34 -17.35 16.12 -4.19
CA PHE A 34 -18.11 15.20 -5.05
C PHE A 34 -19.18 14.41 -4.30
N HIS A 35 -19.36 14.69 -3.00
CA HIS A 35 -20.39 14.12 -2.14
C HIS A 35 -20.46 12.58 -2.16
N VAL A 36 -19.32 11.92 -2.37
CA VAL A 36 -19.23 10.45 -2.28
C VAL A 36 -19.49 10.04 -0.82
N PRO A 37 -20.54 9.25 -0.54
CA PRO A 37 -20.85 8.85 0.83
C PRO A 37 -19.77 7.94 1.40
N ALA A 38 -19.56 8.01 2.72
CA ALA A 38 -18.59 7.17 3.42
C ALA A 38 -18.84 5.66 3.20
N SER A 39 -20.08 5.25 2.97
CA SER A 39 -20.47 3.86 2.67
C SER A 39 -19.94 3.33 1.34
N GLN A 40 -19.48 4.21 0.43
CA GLN A 40 -18.82 3.81 -0.81
C GLN A 40 -17.30 3.63 -0.66
N PHE A 41 -16.75 3.88 0.52
CA PHE A 41 -15.34 3.65 0.82
C PHE A 41 -15.16 2.38 1.63
N GLU A 42 -14.26 1.52 1.18
CA GLU A 42 -13.89 0.30 1.87
C GLU A 42 -12.41 0.32 2.25
N ASN A 43 -12.10 -0.20 3.43
CA ASN A 43 -10.71 -0.38 3.86
C ASN A 43 -10.13 -1.61 3.13
N PRO A 44 -8.97 -1.49 2.48
CA PRO A 44 -8.26 -2.65 1.90
C PRO A 44 -7.92 -3.70 2.96
N ILE A 45 -7.79 -4.95 2.51
CA ILE A 45 -7.14 -6.01 3.27
C ILE A 45 -5.74 -6.17 2.69
N ALA A 46 -4.73 -6.30 3.55
CA ALA A 46 -3.36 -6.56 3.11
C ALA A 46 -3.26 -7.86 2.32
N ALA A 47 -2.45 -7.86 1.26
CA ALA A 47 -2.20 -9.08 0.50
C ALA A 47 -1.62 -10.17 1.40
N THR A 48 -2.13 -11.38 1.31
CA THR A 48 -1.60 -12.52 2.07
C THR A 48 -0.24 -12.94 1.51
N ARG A 49 0.56 -13.62 2.33
CA ARG A 49 1.85 -14.17 1.87
C ARG A 49 1.68 -15.08 0.66
N GLU A 50 0.63 -15.90 0.63
CA GLU A 50 0.32 -16.76 -0.53
C GLU A 50 0.05 -15.93 -1.79
N GLN A 51 -0.69 -14.81 -1.67
CA GLN A 51 -0.95 -13.92 -2.80
C GLN A 51 0.32 -13.24 -3.30
N LEU A 52 1.19 -12.77 -2.40
CA LEU A 52 2.47 -12.15 -2.75
C LEU A 52 3.40 -13.14 -3.46
N LEU A 53 3.41 -14.40 -3.02
CA LEU A 53 4.21 -15.49 -3.60
C LEU A 53 3.79 -15.88 -5.03
N ARG A 54 2.64 -15.41 -5.53
CA ARG A 54 2.25 -15.62 -6.94
C ARG A 54 3.09 -14.79 -7.91
N ILE A 55 3.77 -13.74 -7.42
CA ILE A 55 4.57 -12.80 -8.22
C ILE A 55 6.01 -12.74 -7.71
N HIS A 56 6.17 -12.68 -6.38
CA HIS A 56 7.46 -12.54 -5.74
C HIS A 56 8.05 -13.88 -5.32
N THR A 57 9.37 -13.93 -5.16
CA THR A 57 10.05 -15.13 -4.67
C THR A 57 10.03 -15.19 -3.13
N PRO A 58 10.07 -16.39 -2.53
CA PRO A 58 10.18 -16.53 -1.08
C PRO A 58 11.38 -15.79 -0.47
N ALA A 59 12.53 -15.79 -1.17
CA ALA A 59 13.75 -15.15 -0.71
C ALA A 59 13.64 -13.61 -0.70
N TYR A 60 12.96 -13.02 -1.69
CA TYR A 60 12.71 -11.58 -1.70
C TYR A 60 11.77 -11.18 -0.57
N LEU A 61 10.67 -11.91 -0.37
CA LEU A 61 9.74 -11.61 0.72
C LEU A 61 10.39 -11.76 2.11
N ALA A 62 11.26 -12.76 2.28
CA ALA A 62 12.06 -12.90 3.50
C ALA A 62 12.96 -11.67 3.70
N ASP A 63 13.71 -11.24 2.67
CA ASP A 63 14.55 -10.05 2.78
C ASP A 63 13.76 -8.80 3.19
N LEU A 64 12.56 -8.60 2.63
CA LEU A 64 11.67 -7.51 3.05
C LEU A 64 11.29 -7.66 4.53
N GLU A 65 10.81 -8.83 4.95
CA GLU A 65 10.38 -9.09 6.33
C GLU A 65 11.48 -8.90 7.36
N GLN A 66 12.74 -9.16 7.00
CA GLN A 66 13.90 -8.94 7.87
C GLN A 66 14.59 -7.59 7.67
N LEU A 67 14.09 -6.73 6.77
CA LEU A 67 14.73 -5.48 6.34
C LEU A 67 16.17 -5.68 5.84
N ASN A 68 16.45 -6.81 5.19
CA ASN A 68 17.76 -7.12 4.66
C ASN A 68 18.03 -6.32 3.39
N HIS A 69 19.14 -5.57 3.39
CA HIS A 69 19.68 -4.95 2.19
C HIS A 69 20.50 -5.99 1.40
N THR A 70 19.89 -6.56 0.36
CA THR A 70 20.52 -7.51 -0.55
C THR A 70 20.41 -7.02 -1.99
N SER A 71 20.99 -7.73 -2.95
CA SER A 71 20.80 -7.43 -4.38
C SER A 71 19.33 -7.46 -4.82
N ARG A 72 18.44 -8.14 -4.08
CA ARG A 72 17.00 -8.20 -4.39
C ARG A 72 16.23 -6.97 -3.90
N THR A 73 16.71 -6.29 -2.85
CA THR A 73 16.09 -5.08 -2.27
C THR A 73 16.86 -3.80 -2.62
N ALA A 74 18.04 -3.92 -3.24
CA ALA A 74 18.94 -2.81 -3.58
C ALA A 74 18.32 -1.73 -4.48
N TYR A 75 17.27 -2.08 -5.24
CA TYR A 75 16.58 -1.15 -6.14
C TYR A 75 15.34 -0.50 -5.52
N SER A 76 15.09 -0.69 -4.22
CA SER A 76 14.01 0.05 -3.53
C SER A 76 14.34 1.54 -3.52
N GLU A 77 13.53 2.36 -4.19
CA GLU A 77 13.64 3.83 -4.14
C GLU A 77 13.20 4.38 -2.77
N LEU A 78 12.34 3.65 -2.08
CA LEU A 78 11.88 3.97 -0.72
C LEU A 78 12.77 3.33 0.34
N PRO A 79 12.90 3.94 1.52
CA PRO A 79 13.54 3.31 2.67
C PRO A 79 12.94 1.93 2.98
N LEU A 80 13.79 0.97 3.35
CA LEU A 80 13.32 -0.35 3.74
C LEU A 80 12.90 -0.33 5.20
N THR A 81 11.62 -0.01 5.45
CA THR A 81 11.02 0.00 6.79
C THR A 81 9.79 -0.90 6.85
N HIS A 82 9.46 -1.39 8.05
CA HIS A 82 8.24 -2.17 8.24
C HIS A 82 6.98 -1.39 7.87
N GLU A 83 6.94 -0.06 8.08
CA GLU A 83 5.82 0.79 7.69
C GLU A 83 5.63 0.83 6.17
N ILE A 84 6.72 1.00 5.42
CA ILE A 84 6.68 1.04 3.94
C ILE A 84 6.30 -0.33 3.38
N ILE A 85 6.80 -1.42 3.96
CA ILE A 85 6.42 -2.78 3.57
C ILE A 85 4.94 -3.04 3.87
N ALA A 86 4.45 -2.66 5.05
CA ALA A 86 3.04 -2.80 5.43
C ALA A 86 2.13 -1.98 4.50
N MET A 87 2.49 -0.72 4.21
CA MET A 87 1.77 0.14 3.29
C MET A 87 1.74 -0.44 1.87
N SER A 88 2.88 -0.92 1.36
CA SER A 88 2.98 -1.54 0.04
C SER A 88 2.14 -2.83 -0.05
N THR A 89 2.16 -3.64 1.00
CA THR A 89 1.37 -4.88 1.09
C THR A 89 -0.14 -4.58 1.17
N LEU A 90 -0.51 -3.52 1.89
CA LEU A 90 -1.89 -3.02 1.98
C LEU A 90 -2.39 -2.51 0.63
N ALA A 91 -1.59 -1.71 -0.07
CA ALA A 91 -1.90 -1.19 -1.39
C ALA A 91 -2.04 -2.33 -2.43
N ALA A 92 -1.15 -3.32 -2.38
CA ALA A 92 -1.24 -4.51 -3.23
C ALA A 92 -2.56 -5.26 -3.03
N GLY A 93 -2.97 -5.47 -1.78
CA GLY A 93 -4.24 -6.11 -1.45
C GLY A 93 -5.46 -5.27 -1.86
N GLY A 94 -5.38 -3.93 -1.76
CA GLY A 94 -6.41 -3.00 -2.19
C GLY A 94 -6.65 -2.92 -3.71
N SER A 95 -5.74 -3.44 -4.53
CA SER A 95 -5.89 -3.49 -5.99
C SER A 95 -6.80 -4.62 -6.48
N ARG A 96 -7.07 -5.60 -5.63
CA ARG A 96 -7.90 -6.75 -5.97
C ARG A 96 -9.36 -6.44 -5.68
N ARG A 97 -10.25 -6.88 -6.58
CA ARG A 97 -11.67 -6.96 -6.24
C ARG A 97 -11.83 -7.97 -5.11
N ARG A 98 -12.65 -7.65 -4.12
CA ARG A 98 -13.18 -8.67 -3.21
C ARG A 98 -14.05 -9.59 -4.08
N ASP A 99 -13.71 -10.87 -4.14
CA ASP A 99 -14.61 -11.87 -4.69
C ASP A 99 -15.81 -11.94 -3.73
N SER A 100 -16.99 -11.60 -4.24
CA SER A 100 -18.28 -11.60 -3.55
C SER A 100 -18.79 -13.02 -3.33
#